data_AF-A0A945U7J2-F1
#
_entry.id   AF-A0A945U7J2-F1
#
_cell.length_a   1.000
_cell.length_b   1.000
_cell.length_c   1.000
_cell.angle_alpha   90.00
_cell.angle_beta   90.00
_cell.angle_gamma   90.00
#
_symmetry.space_group_name_H-M   'P 1'
#
loop_
_entity.id
_entity.type
_entity.pdbx_description
1 polymer ?
#
loop_
_entity_poly.entity_id
_entity_poly.type
_entity_poly.pdbx_seq_one_letter_code
_entity_poly.pdbx_strand_id
1 'polypeptide(L)'
;MAETTPSDDSALSPAEKAKQAAAKKAAAAKKAGPVGDPLVDNEDGTITDPNSGYMWKKTDAWLDVKKFFTWPDHEEYVDWVIKNKEKFGGYDNWRIPTKAEALTLFDKSGLKSLEDKNGTSYPIDGIFAPGGASNTWIKECSAEKIVRMDLKIGVDTPYPTPDVWSSMRLIRKEGEAATASSASAPATAPVAEKAAEASSAAPVATPAKASGGTPKPIPRKDFSSEERSAMLKRAKAHAAVVKARKG
;
A
#
# COMPACT_ATOMS: atom_id res chain seq x y z
N MET A 1 10.10 -60.26 -31.73
CA MET A 1 9.07 -60.10 -30.69
C MET A 1 9.82 -59.66 -29.44
N ALA A 2 9.75 -58.39 -29.06
CA ALA A 2 8.83 -57.86 -28.03
C ALA A 2 9.22 -58.39 -26.62
N GLU A 3 9.29 -57.63 -25.52
CA GLU A 3 9.04 -56.20 -25.22
C GLU A 3 9.59 -55.90 -23.79
N THR A 4 9.68 -54.70 -23.18
CA THR A 4 9.32 -53.29 -23.48
C THR A 4 10.36 -52.36 -22.77
N THR A 5 10.24 -51.02 -22.86
CA THR A 5 10.69 -50.09 -21.80
C THR A 5 9.48 -49.38 -21.17
N PRO A 6 9.53 -49.04 -19.88
CA PRO A 6 9.16 -47.69 -19.46
C PRO A 6 10.23 -47.12 -18.50
N SER A 7 10.78 -45.94 -18.76
CA SER A 7 10.21 -44.64 -18.38
C SER A 7 10.01 -44.48 -16.87
N ASP A 8 11.07 -44.04 -16.18
CA ASP A 8 11.00 -43.52 -14.82
C ASP A 8 10.81 -41.99 -14.87
N ASP A 9 9.56 -41.54 -14.79
CA ASP A 9 9.21 -40.15 -14.49
C ASP A 9 8.69 -40.10 -13.04
N SER A 10 9.61 -40.28 -12.09
CA SER A 10 9.30 -40.16 -10.66
C SER A 10 8.99 -38.71 -10.27
N ALA A 11 7.73 -38.30 -10.47
CA ALA A 11 7.23 -36.98 -10.12
C ALA A 11 7.29 -36.71 -8.60
N LEU A 12 8.37 -36.06 -8.16
CA LEU A 12 8.66 -35.63 -6.77
C LEU A 12 7.41 -35.17 -6.00
N SER A 13 7.26 -35.67 -4.77
CA SER A 13 6.11 -35.43 -3.90
C SER A 13 5.94 -33.94 -3.56
N PRO A 14 4.70 -33.43 -3.34
CA PRO A 14 4.49 -32.05 -2.89
C PRO A 14 5.27 -31.68 -1.63
N ALA A 15 5.47 -32.62 -0.70
CA ALA A 15 6.27 -32.41 0.51
C ALA A 15 7.77 -32.22 0.20
N GLU A 16 8.30 -32.95 -0.79
CA GLU A 16 9.69 -32.80 -1.23
C GLU A 16 9.88 -31.53 -2.04
N LYS A 17 8.92 -31.16 -2.90
CA LYS A 17 8.89 -29.86 -3.58
C LYS A 17 8.84 -28.71 -2.58
N ALA A 18 8.05 -28.81 -1.51
CA ALA A 18 8.04 -27.83 -0.42
C ALA A 18 9.36 -27.78 0.35
N LYS A 19 9.95 -28.94 0.68
CA LYS A 19 11.26 -29.01 1.36
C LYS A 19 12.41 -28.49 0.49
N GLN A 20 12.38 -28.75 -0.81
CA GLN A 20 13.32 -28.20 -1.79
C GLN A 20 13.10 -26.71 -2.01
N ALA A 21 11.86 -26.22 -2.04
CA ALA A 21 11.57 -24.79 -2.10
C ALA A 21 12.06 -24.05 -0.83
N ALA A 22 11.84 -24.63 0.36
CA ALA A 22 12.36 -24.10 1.62
C ALA A 22 13.90 -24.15 1.67
N ALA A 23 14.52 -25.25 1.24
CA ALA A 23 15.97 -25.37 1.16
C ALA A 23 16.58 -24.43 0.11
N LYS A 24 15.90 -24.19 -1.02
CA LYS A 24 16.31 -23.24 -2.06
C LYS A 24 16.13 -21.79 -1.61
N LYS A 25 15.09 -21.48 -0.82
CA LYS A 25 14.92 -20.19 -0.13
C LYS A 25 16.02 -19.97 0.92
N ALA A 26 16.34 -20.98 1.72
CA ALA A 26 17.42 -20.93 2.71
C ALA A 26 18.83 -20.89 2.07
N ALA A 27 19.02 -21.50 0.89
CA ALA A 27 20.26 -21.43 0.12
C ALA A 27 20.41 -20.10 -0.63
N ALA A 28 19.30 -19.51 -1.11
CA ALA A 28 19.28 -18.15 -1.64
C ALA A 28 19.65 -17.13 -0.55
N ALA A 29 19.13 -17.30 0.67
CA ALA A 29 19.52 -16.51 1.84
C ALA A 29 21.02 -16.63 2.20
N LYS A 30 21.70 -17.71 1.76
CA LYS A 30 23.15 -17.92 1.92
C LYS A 30 23.98 -17.57 0.67
N LYS A 31 23.37 -17.05 -0.39
CA LYS A 31 24.02 -16.65 -1.65
C LYS A 31 23.80 -15.20 -2.07
N ALA A 32 23.18 -14.39 -1.21
CA ALA A 32 23.29 -12.94 -1.33
C ALA A 32 24.75 -12.55 -1.03
N GLY A 33 25.42 -11.96 -2.01
CA GLY A 33 26.75 -11.37 -1.83
C GLY A 33 26.72 -9.89 -2.20
N PRO A 34 27.75 -9.13 -1.81
CA PRO A 34 27.99 -8.89 -0.39
C PRO A 34 26.72 -8.33 0.25
N VAL A 35 26.17 -8.99 1.27
CA VAL A 35 25.08 -8.42 2.06
C VAL A 35 25.67 -7.25 2.83
N GLY A 36 25.43 -6.05 2.33
CA GLY A 36 25.60 -4.83 3.11
C GLY A 36 24.78 -4.91 4.40
N ASP A 37 25.26 -4.24 5.45
CA ASP A 37 24.72 -4.35 6.80
C ASP A 37 23.19 -4.20 6.82
N PRO A 38 22.46 -4.98 7.63
CA PRO A 38 20.99 -4.97 7.63
C PRO A 38 20.46 -3.58 8.02
N LEU A 39 19.25 -3.27 7.57
CA LEU A 39 18.54 -2.06 8.02
C LEU A 39 18.37 -2.10 9.53
N VAL A 40 18.57 -0.95 10.18
CA VAL A 40 18.49 -0.81 11.64
C VAL A 40 17.27 0.03 12.00
N ASP A 41 16.43 -0.48 12.88
CA ASP A 41 15.32 0.26 13.47
C ASP A 41 15.85 1.10 14.63
N ASN A 42 15.60 2.41 14.62
CA ASN A 42 16.08 3.31 15.67
C ASN A 42 15.09 3.39 16.85
N GLU A 43 13.98 2.64 16.81
CA GLU A 43 12.87 2.62 17.79
C GLU A 43 12.12 3.96 17.98
N ASP A 44 12.53 5.01 17.27
CA ASP A 44 11.99 6.38 17.29
C ASP A 44 11.00 6.70 16.13
N GLY A 45 10.62 5.67 15.37
CA GLY A 45 9.83 5.80 14.13
C GLY A 45 10.66 5.94 12.85
N THR A 46 11.98 5.83 12.92
CA THR A 46 12.91 5.89 11.78
C THR A 46 13.75 4.61 11.63
N ILE A 47 14.25 4.37 10.42
CA ILE A 47 15.06 3.22 10.05
C ILE A 47 16.30 3.71 9.32
N THR A 48 17.48 3.30 9.77
CA THR A 48 18.77 3.64 9.15
C THR A 48 19.20 2.55 8.17
N ASP A 49 19.62 2.94 6.97
CA ASP A 49 20.34 2.08 6.02
C ASP A 49 21.86 2.34 6.16
N PRO A 50 22.61 1.47 6.85
CA PRO A 50 24.05 1.66 7.08
C PRO A 50 24.88 1.66 5.79
N ASN A 51 24.36 1.13 4.69
CA ASN A 51 25.09 1.00 3.42
C ASN A 51 25.10 2.28 2.59
N SER A 52 24.07 3.10 2.76
CA SER A 52 23.86 4.33 1.99
C SER A 52 23.94 5.59 2.85
N GLY A 53 23.84 5.46 4.17
CA GLY A 53 23.69 6.58 5.11
C GLY A 53 22.33 7.27 5.00
N TYR A 54 21.35 6.64 4.35
CA TYR A 54 19.98 7.14 4.31
C TYR A 54 19.23 6.72 5.56
N MET A 55 18.36 7.60 6.04
CA MET A 55 17.38 7.27 7.07
C MET A 55 15.97 7.45 6.51
N TRP A 56 15.18 6.41 6.68
CA TRP A 56 13.82 6.29 6.17
C TRP A 56 12.82 6.43 7.30
N LYS A 57 11.67 7.00 7.00
CA LYS A 57 10.53 6.97 7.91
C LYS A 57 9.89 5.57 7.93
N LYS A 58 9.60 5.03 9.13
CA LYS A 58 9.10 3.65 9.31
C LYS A 58 7.69 3.42 8.79
N THR A 59 6.84 4.45 8.83
CA THR A 59 5.50 4.48 8.23
C THR A 59 5.45 5.35 6.97
N ASP A 60 4.53 5.04 6.06
CA ASP A 60 4.21 5.85 4.88
C ASP A 60 2.97 6.74 5.13
N ALA A 61 2.62 7.59 4.16
CA ALA A 61 1.48 8.49 4.27
C ALA A 61 0.14 7.75 4.52
N TRP A 62 -0.05 6.59 3.90
CA TRP A 62 -1.23 5.76 4.13
C TRP A 62 -1.30 5.21 5.56
N LEU A 63 -0.17 4.86 6.18
CA LEU A 63 -0.16 4.39 7.56
C LEU A 63 -0.50 5.48 8.57
N ASP A 64 0.02 6.68 8.38
CA ASP A 64 -0.16 7.81 9.31
C ASP A 64 -1.55 8.46 9.22
N VAL A 65 -1.95 8.88 8.01
CA VAL A 65 -3.13 9.75 7.82
C VAL A 65 -4.26 9.08 7.04
N LYS A 66 -4.10 7.81 6.63
CA LYS A 66 -5.09 7.05 5.83
C LYS A 66 -5.57 7.79 4.56
N LYS A 67 -4.72 8.67 4.03
CA LYS A 67 -4.92 9.48 2.82
C LYS A 67 -3.82 9.15 1.81
N PHE A 68 -4.16 9.11 0.53
CA PHE A 68 -3.19 9.21 -0.56
C PHE A 68 -3.16 10.65 -1.04
N PHE A 69 -2.01 11.09 -1.52
CA PHE A 69 -1.82 12.46 -2.00
C PHE A 69 -1.60 12.44 -3.51
N THR A 70 -2.13 13.43 -4.20
CA THR A 70 -1.75 13.71 -5.58
C THR A 70 -0.32 14.24 -5.63
N TRP A 71 0.25 14.46 -6.81
CA TRP A 71 1.53 15.17 -6.89
C TRP A 71 1.42 16.65 -6.45
N PRO A 72 0.40 17.44 -6.87
CA PRO A 72 0.19 18.78 -6.31
C PRO A 72 0.10 18.83 -4.77
N ASP A 73 -0.59 17.87 -4.15
CA ASP A 73 -0.82 17.89 -2.69
C ASP A 73 0.33 17.26 -1.88
N HIS A 74 1.42 16.81 -2.51
CA HIS A 74 2.43 16.00 -1.82
C HIS A 74 3.12 16.74 -0.67
N GLU A 75 3.30 18.05 -0.83
CA GLU A 75 3.96 18.93 0.15
C GLU A 75 3.18 18.96 1.47
N GLU A 76 1.85 18.86 1.45
CA GLU A 76 1.00 18.82 2.66
C GLU A 76 1.48 17.77 3.66
N TYR A 77 1.83 16.58 3.17
CA TYR A 77 2.28 15.46 4.01
C TYR A 77 3.73 15.63 4.46
N VAL A 78 4.62 16.15 3.59
CA VAL A 78 6.01 16.45 3.96
C VAL A 78 6.03 17.47 5.10
N ASP A 79 5.31 18.57 4.94
CA ASP A 79 5.10 19.60 5.95
C ASP A 79 4.49 19.04 7.25
N TRP A 80 3.50 18.16 7.13
CA TRP A 80 2.87 17.53 8.29
C TRP A 80 3.85 16.66 9.07
N VAL A 81 4.70 15.87 8.40
CA VAL A 81 5.75 15.07 9.07
C VAL A 81 6.77 15.98 9.76
N ILE A 82 7.24 17.04 9.09
CA ILE A 82 8.18 18.03 9.65
C ILE A 82 7.59 18.72 10.90
N LYS A 83 6.30 19.11 10.85
CA LYS A 83 5.57 19.70 11.99
C LYS A 83 5.35 18.69 13.12
N ASN A 84 5.28 17.38 12.81
CA ASN A 84 5.14 16.29 13.78
C ASN A 84 6.49 15.63 14.13
N LYS A 85 7.63 16.31 13.95
CA LYS A 85 8.97 15.70 14.06
C LYS A 85 9.23 14.90 15.33
N GLU A 86 8.67 15.29 16.47
CA GLU A 86 8.79 14.55 17.75
C GLU A 86 8.29 13.09 17.67
N LYS A 87 7.41 12.76 16.71
CA LYS A 87 6.90 11.38 16.47
C LYS A 87 7.78 10.58 15.49
N PHE A 88 8.76 11.24 14.86
CA PHE A 88 9.52 10.74 13.71
C PHE A 88 11.01 11.10 13.85
N GLY A 89 11.62 10.67 14.96
CA GLY A 89 13.05 10.88 15.28
C GLY A 89 13.50 12.31 15.60
N GLY A 90 12.58 13.28 15.68
CA GLY A 90 12.91 14.68 16.00
C GLY A 90 13.42 15.51 14.81
N TYR A 91 13.41 14.96 13.59
CA TYR A 91 14.03 15.55 12.40
C TYR A 91 13.07 16.41 11.56
N ASP A 92 13.58 17.49 10.99
CA ASP A 92 12.86 18.43 10.12
C ASP A 92 13.37 18.45 8.66
N ASN A 93 14.40 17.67 8.33
CA ASN A 93 14.96 17.55 6.97
C ASN A 93 14.38 16.37 6.17
N TRP A 94 13.08 16.06 6.37
CA TRP A 94 12.38 15.02 5.64
C TRP A 94 12.03 15.47 4.21
N ARG A 95 12.28 14.61 3.22
CA ARG A 95 11.95 14.88 1.81
C ARG A 95 11.44 13.64 1.07
N ILE A 96 10.92 13.86 -0.13
CA ILE A 96 10.64 12.79 -1.09
C ILE A 96 11.96 12.17 -1.60
N PRO A 97 12.04 10.84 -1.74
CA PRO A 97 13.20 10.16 -2.29
C PRO A 97 13.34 10.37 -3.79
N THR A 98 14.56 10.32 -4.29
CA THR A 98 14.86 10.12 -5.72
C THR A 98 14.53 8.68 -6.14
N LYS A 99 14.47 8.42 -7.45
CA LYS A 99 14.37 7.07 -8.02
C LYS A 99 15.48 6.15 -7.52
N ALA A 100 16.72 6.64 -7.45
CA ALA A 100 17.87 5.88 -7.00
C ALA A 100 17.74 5.47 -5.52
N GLU A 101 17.25 6.38 -4.68
CA GLU A 101 16.97 6.12 -3.27
C GLU A 101 15.78 5.16 -3.09
N ALA A 102 14.65 5.39 -3.77
CA ALA A 102 13.50 4.50 -3.70
C ALA A 102 13.81 3.06 -4.16
N LEU A 103 14.81 2.88 -5.03
CA LEU A 103 15.33 1.58 -5.44
C LEU A 103 16.18 0.87 -4.38
N THR A 104 16.68 1.54 -3.33
CA THR A 104 17.41 0.84 -2.24
C THR A 104 16.45 0.11 -1.30
N LEU A 105 15.19 0.54 -1.23
CA LEU A 105 14.12 -0.18 -0.53
C LEU A 105 13.78 -1.51 -1.21
N PHE A 106 13.88 -1.57 -2.54
CA PHE A 106 13.44 -2.70 -3.36
C PHE A 106 14.44 -3.87 -3.32
N ASP A 107 14.05 -4.95 -2.67
CA ASP A 107 14.88 -6.16 -2.53
C ASP A 107 14.87 -7.02 -3.80
N LYS A 108 15.89 -6.82 -4.63
CA LYS A 108 16.15 -7.67 -5.82
C LYS A 108 16.46 -9.13 -5.48
N SER A 109 16.80 -9.48 -4.23
CA SER A 109 17.07 -10.86 -3.84
C SER A 109 15.80 -11.69 -3.59
N GLY A 110 14.65 -11.03 -3.38
CA GLY A 110 13.37 -11.69 -3.08
C GLY A 110 13.35 -12.44 -1.74
N LEU A 111 14.25 -12.08 -0.83
CA LEU A 111 14.33 -12.64 0.52
C LEU A 111 13.43 -11.87 1.49
N LYS A 112 13.40 -10.55 1.32
CA LYS A 112 12.59 -9.61 2.08
C LYS A 112 11.17 -9.56 1.52
N SER A 113 10.20 -9.39 2.41
CA SER A 113 8.79 -9.36 2.05
C SER A 113 8.00 -8.58 3.10
N LEU A 114 7.19 -7.63 2.63
CA LEU A 114 6.31 -6.80 3.44
C LEU A 114 4.89 -6.87 2.87
N GLU A 115 3.86 -6.85 3.71
CA GLU A 115 2.46 -6.86 3.25
C GLU A 115 1.93 -5.44 3.07
N ASP A 116 1.26 -5.18 1.94
CA ASP A 116 0.60 -3.89 1.69
C ASP A 116 -0.79 -3.83 2.31
N LYS A 117 -1.44 -2.66 2.24
CA LYS A 117 -2.82 -2.42 2.70
C LYS A 117 -3.86 -3.39 2.11
N ASN A 118 -3.54 -4.08 1.02
CA ASN A 118 -4.40 -5.03 0.30
C ASN A 118 -4.06 -6.49 0.63
N GLY A 119 -3.10 -6.75 1.55
CA GLY A 119 -2.59 -8.10 1.83
C GLY A 119 -1.72 -8.67 0.72
N THR A 120 -1.20 -7.83 -0.19
CA THR A 120 -0.26 -8.25 -1.23
C THR A 120 1.16 -8.09 -0.72
N SER A 121 1.92 -9.18 -0.68
CA SER A 121 3.35 -9.14 -0.37
C SER A 121 4.16 -8.44 -1.47
N TYR A 122 5.11 -7.59 -1.09
CA TYR A 122 6.04 -6.90 -1.98
C TYR A 122 7.47 -6.96 -1.43
N PRO A 123 8.52 -6.92 -2.28
CA PRO A 123 9.90 -7.17 -1.88
C PRO A 123 10.53 -5.95 -1.20
N ILE A 124 10.07 -5.66 0.01
CA ILE A 124 10.60 -4.65 0.92
C ILE A 124 10.84 -5.30 2.29
N ASP A 125 11.77 -4.73 3.04
CA ASP A 125 12.15 -5.21 4.37
C ASP A 125 10.98 -5.21 5.37
N GLY A 126 10.86 -6.29 6.15
CA GLY A 126 9.83 -6.46 7.18
C GLY A 126 10.01 -5.53 8.39
N ILE A 127 11.15 -4.84 8.48
CA ILE A 127 11.43 -3.80 9.49
C ILE A 127 10.53 -2.55 9.32
N PHE A 128 10.07 -2.28 8.10
CA PHE A 128 9.10 -1.22 7.83
C PHE A 128 7.71 -1.64 8.31
N ALA A 129 6.88 -0.65 8.69
CA ALA A 129 5.54 -0.95 9.17
C ALA A 129 4.66 -1.62 8.08
N PRO A 130 3.99 -2.76 8.38
CA PRO A 130 3.13 -3.46 7.44
C PRO A 130 1.79 -2.74 7.23
N GLY A 131 1.12 -3.04 6.12
CA GLY A 131 -0.17 -2.42 5.76
C GLY A 131 -0.04 -1.03 5.10
N GLY A 132 1.18 -0.61 4.76
CA GLY A 132 1.45 0.58 3.94
C GLY A 132 1.12 0.38 2.46
N ALA A 133 1.40 1.38 1.63
CA ALA A 133 1.27 1.24 0.19
C ALA A 133 2.56 0.72 -0.45
N SER A 134 2.42 -0.07 -1.51
CA SER A 134 3.54 -0.52 -2.35
C SER A 134 3.97 0.52 -3.40
N ASN A 135 3.53 1.77 -3.28
CA ASN A 135 3.87 2.86 -4.18
C ASN A 135 4.42 4.05 -3.40
N THR A 136 5.35 4.77 -4.02
CA THR A 136 5.88 6.02 -3.48
C THR A 136 6.03 7.06 -4.58
N TRP A 137 5.79 8.31 -4.23
CA TRP A 137 6.29 9.43 -5.01
C TRP A 137 7.82 9.45 -5.04
N ILE A 138 8.36 10.04 -6.11
CA ILE A 138 9.79 10.24 -6.33
C ILE A 138 10.06 11.68 -6.81
N LYS A 139 11.27 12.19 -6.54
CA LYS A 139 11.69 13.57 -6.85
C LYS A 139 11.73 13.88 -8.35
N GLU A 140 11.76 12.86 -9.20
CA GLU A 140 11.70 12.93 -10.66
C GLU A 140 10.27 13.14 -11.22
N CYS A 141 9.26 13.16 -10.35
CA CYS A 141 7.90 13.56 -10.70
C CYS A 141 7.82 15.10 -10.86
N SER A 142 7.00 15.57 -11.79
CA SER A 142 6.70 17.00 -11.98
C SER A 142 5.24 17.18 -12.42
N ALA A 143 4.76 18.43 -12.40
CA ALA A 143 3.42 18.76 -12.89
C ALA A 143 3.21 18.40 -14.38
N GLU A 144 4.28 18.38 -15.17
CA GLU A 144 4.28 18.01 -16.60
C GLU A 144 4.46 16.51 -16.80
N LYS A 145 5.23 15.85 -15.92
CA LYS A 145 5.61 14.45 -16.02
C LYS A 145 5.34 13.75 -14.69
N ILE A 146 4.13 13.24 -14.55
CA ILE A 146 3.69 12.53 -13.36
C ILE A 146 4.33 11.14 -13.35
N VAL A 147 5.23 10.88 -12.40
CA VAL A 147 5.96 9.61 -12.28
C VAL A 147 5.86 9.06 -10.86
N ARG A 148 5.50 7.78 -10.73
CA ARG A 148 5.37 7.10 -9.45
C ARG A 148 6.23 5.84 -9.43
N MET A 149 6.98 5.61 -8.36
CA MET A 149 7.69 4.36 -8.17
C MET A 149 6.73 3.27 -7.70
N ASP A 150 6.75 2.11 -8.36
CA ASP A 150 6.09 0.90 -7.90
C ASP A 150 7.11 -0.05 -7.26
N LEU A 151 6.98 -0.21 -5.94
CA LEU A 151 7.89 -1.01 -5.12
C LEU A 151 7.57 -2.51 -5.15
N LYS A 152 6.55 -2.95 -5.91
CA LYS A 152 6.33 -4.38 -6.23
C LYS A 152 7.29 -4.89 -7.29
N ILE A 153 7.70 -4.01 -8.20
CA ILE A 153 8.52 -4.34 -9.37
C ILE A 153 9.83 -3.53 -9.46
N GLY A 154 9.97 -2.46 -8.67
CA GLY A 154 11.16 -1.59 -8.70
C GLY A 154 11.22 -0.74 -9.97
N VAL A 155 10.08 -0.24 -10.44
CA VAL A 155 9.97 0.51 -11.71
C VAL A 155 9.19 1.82 -11.50
N ASP A 156 9.74 2.90 -12.03
CA ASP A 156 9.07 4.19 -12.17
C ASP A 156 8.09 4.17 -13.35
N THR A 157 6.80 4.31 -13.04
CA THR A 157 5.73 4.33 -14.04
C THR A 157 5.31 5.77 -14.32
N PRO A 158 5.41 6.26 -15.57
CA PRO A 158 4.85 7.54 -15.96
C PRO A 158 3.33 7.43 -16.15
N TYR A 159 2.62 8.51 -15.83
CA TYR A 159 1.16 8.62 -15.97
C TYR A 159 0.77 9.83 -16.82
N PRO A 160 -0.31 9.72 -17.63
CA PRO A 160 -0.75 10.79 -18.51
C PRO A 160 -1.57 11.89 -17.80
N THR A 161 -1.93 11.71 -16.53
CA THR A 161 -2.83 12.61 -15.79
C THR A 161 -2.24 13.02 -14.43
N PRO A 162 -2.48 14.26 -13.96
CA PRO A 162 -2.06 14.72 -12.63
C PRO A 162 -2.88 14.13 -11.48
N ASP A 163 -4.09 13.64 -11.75
CA ASP A 163 -4.98 12.98 -10.78
C ASP A 163 -4.56 11.52 -10.49
N VAL A 164 -3.28 11.35 -10.13
CA VAL A 164 -2.70 10.07 -9.73
C VAL A 164 -2.48 10.12 -8.22
N TRP A 165 -3.08 9.18 -7.52
CA TRP A 165 -3.03 9.11 -6.07
C TRP A 165 -1.94 8.11 -5.66
N SER A 166 -0.98 8.55 -4.86
CA SER A 166 0.10 7.72 -4.33
C SER A 166 0.28 7.94 -2.83
N SER A 167 0.87 6.94 -2.17
CA SER A 167 1.51 7.18 -0.88
C SER A 167 2.90 7.76 -1.11
N MET A 168 3.57 8.13 -0.04
CA MET A 168 4.99 8.41 -0.06
C MET A 168 5.65 7.99 1.26
N ARG A 169 6.86 7.46 1.13
CA ARG A 169 7.75 7.21 2.27
C ARG A 169 8.85 8.25 2.21
N LEU A 170 9.02 9.02 3.28
CA LEU A 170 10.00 10.08 3.32
C LEU A 170 11.38 9.54 3.68
N ILE A 171 12.40 10.20 3.15
CA ILE A 171 13.82 9.93 3.38
C ILE A 171 14.47 11.20 3.92
N ARG A 172 15.54 11.03 4.68
CA ARG A 172 16.51 12.06 5.04
C ARG A 172 17.91 11.50 4.93
N LYS A 173 18.90 12.38 4.86
CA LYS A 173 20.31 12.02 4.96
C LYS A 173 20.97 12.87 6.05
N GLU A 174 21.90 12.29 6.79
CA GLU A 174 22.68 13.04 7.76
C GLU A 174 23.60 14.03 7.04
N GLY A 175 23.65 15.28 7.53
CA GLY A 175 24.36 16.39 6.87
C GLY A 175 23.64 17.04 5.68
N GLU A 176 22.51 16.50 5.19
CA GLU A 176 21.69 17.18 4.19
C GLU A 176 20.80 18.23 4.86
N ALA A 177 21.00 19.51 4.56
CA ALA A 177 20.14 20.58 5.05
C ALA A 177 18.68 20.36 4.58
N ALA A 178 17.71 20.80 5.40
CA ALA A 178 16.31 20.77 5.01
C ALA A 178 16.13 21.58 3.71
N THR A 179 15.93 20.87 2.60
CA THR A 179 15.62 21.49 1.31
C THR A 179 14.18 21.95 1.39
N ALA A 180 13.98 23.26 1.54
CA ALA A 180 12.66 23.86 1.47
C ALA A 180 11.97 23.37 0.20
N SER A 181 10.79 22.76 0.37
CA SER A 181 10.01 22.26 -0.76
C SER A 181 9.76 23.43 -1.72
N SER A 182 9.94 23.19 -3.02
CA SER A 182 10.11 24.26 -3.99
C SER A 182 8.84 25.07 -4.14
N ALA A 183 8.80 26.24 -3.49
CA ALA A 183 7.61 27.07 -3.34
C ALA A 183 7.00 27.48 -4.69
N SER A 184 6.03 26.70 -5.17
CA SER A 184 5.08 27.12 -6.19
C SER A 184 3.86 27.73 -5.48
N ALA A 185 4.00 28.99 -5.08
CA ALA A 185 2.96 29.78 -4.41
C ALA A 185 1.69 29.95 -5.28
N PRO A 186 0.53 30.29 -4.68
CA PRO A 186 -0.70 29.55 -5.00
C PRO A 186 -1.77 30.33 -5.80
N ALA A 187 -2.61 29.56 -6.50
CA ALA A 187 -3.99 29.93 -6.89
C ALA A 187 -4.79 28.62 -7.02
N THR A 188 -5.74 28.27 -6.15
CA THR A 188 -6.85 29.09 -5.65
C THR A 188 -7.40 28.54 -4.33
N ALA A 189 -7.99 29.42 -3.51
CA ALA A 189 -8.74 29.07 -2.30
C ALA A 189 -10.25 29.39 -2.51
N PRO A 190 -11.17 29.05 -1.59
CA PRO A 190 -11.07 28.14 -0.44
C PRO A 190 -12.14 27.02 -0.43
N VAL A 191 -12.08 26.20 0.62
CA VAL A 191 -13.05 25.15 0.97
C VAL A 191 -14.46 25.74 1.17
N ALA A 192 -15.49 25.09 0.62
CA ALA A 192 -16.89 25.35 0.96
C ALA A 192 -17.36 24.45 2.11
N GLU A 193 -16.96 24.79 3.34
CA GLU A 193 -17.67 24.34 4.54
C GLU A 193 -19.00 25.10 4.62
N LYS A 194 -20.14 24.40 4.76
CA LYS A 194 -21.43 25.04 4.99
C LYS A 194 -22.15 24.39 6.17
N ALA A 195 -21.99 25.01 7.34
CA ALA A 195 -22.81 24.77 8.51
C ALA A 195 -23.54 26.06 8.94
N ALA A 196 -24.82 25.90 9.30
CA ALA A 196 -25.66 26.79 10.11
C ALA A 196 -25.99 28.25 9.69
N GLU A 197 -27.29 28.51 9.46
CA GLU A 197 -28.09 29.58 10.09
C GLU A 197 -29.56 29.15 9.95
N ALA A 198 -30.27 28.68 10.99
CA ALA A 198 -30.82 29.34 12.20
C ALA A 198 -32.23 29.92 12.01
N SER A 199 -33.22 29.42 12.77
CA SER A 199 -34.21 30.23 13.51
C SER A 199 -35.09 29.37 14.44
N SER A 200 -35.65 30.04 15.46
CA SER A 200 -36.34 29.58 16.68
C SER A 200 -37.51 28.58 16.57
N ALA A 201 -37.71 27.83 17.66
CA ALA A 201 -38.97 27.67 18.44
C ALA A 201 -39.28 26.22 18.89
N ALA A 202 -39.80 26.10 20.11
CA ALA A 202 -40.29 24.87 20.74
C ALA A 202 -41.47 25.26 21.68
N PRO A 203 -42.23 24.34 22.31
CA PRO A 203 -42.51 22.92 22.00
C PRO A 203 -44.02 22.57 22.01
N VAL A 204 -44.51 21.60 21.21
CA VAL A 204 -45.82 20.94 21.46
C VAL A 204 -45.78 19.45 21.07
N ALA A 205 -46.58 18.62 21.76
CA ALA A 205 -46.57 17.16 21.67
C ALA A 205 -47.41 16.53 20.53
N THR A 206 -47.09 15.25 20.26
CA THR A 206 -47.75 14.12 19.56
C THR A 206 -49.29 14.09 19.41
N PRO A 207 -49.91 13.21 18.55
CA PRO A 207 -49.35 12.11 17.72
C PRO A 207 -49.91 11.94 16.26
N ALA A 208 -49.43 10.88 15.57
CA ALA A 208 -50.13 10.04 14.56
C ALA A 208 -49.85 10.15 13.02
N LYS A 209 -49.01 9.20 12.55
CA LYS A 209 -49.16 8.28 11.38
C LYS A 209 -49.18 8.78 9.91
N ALA A 210 -48.01 8.58 9.28
CA ALA A 210 -47.75 7.96 7.96
C ALA A 210 -48.03 8.67 6.61
N SER A 211 -46.95 9.15 5.98
CA SER A 211 -46.42 8.71 4.66
C SER A 211 -45.06 9.40 4.45
N GLY A 212 -44.04 8.90 3.76
CA GLY A 212 -43.82 7.64 3.06
C GLY A 212 -42.37 7.67 2.55
N GLY A 213 -41.57 6.66 2.87
CA GLY A 213 -40.16 6.59 2.48
C GLY A 213 -39.67 5.16 2.59
N THR A 214 -39.27 4.56 1.46
CA THR A 214 -38.83 3.16 1.39
C THR A 214 -37.43 3.00 2.01
N PRO A 215 -37.27 2.22 3.10
CA PRO A 215 -35.95 1.99 3.67
C PRO A 215 -35.07 1.17 2.73
N LYS A 216 -33.86 1.65 2.48
CA LYS A 216 -32.86 0.97 1.64
C LYS A 216 -32.45 -0.35 2.32
N PRO A 217 -32.42 -1.51 1.62
CA PRO A 217 -32.17 -2.79 2.27
C PRO A 217 -30.77 -2.85 2.90
N ILE A 218 -30.73 -3.01 4.23
CA ILE A 218 -29.49 -3.34 4.94
C ILE A 218 -29.25 -4.85 4.73
N PRO A 219 -28.11 -5.28 4.17
CA PRO A 219 -27.85 -6.70 3.95
C PRO A 219 -27.69 -7.41 5.30
N ARG A 220 -28.67 -8.27 5.64
CA ARG A 220 -28.63 -9.16 6.81
C ARG A 220 -27.40 -10.06 6.70
N LYS A 221 -26.61 -10.18 7.77
CA LYS A 221 -25.40 -11.04 7.80
C LYS A 221 -25.66 -12.40 8.45
N ASP A 222 -26.76 -12.51 9.17
CA ASP A 222 -27.16 -13.65 10.01
C ASP A 222 -27.94 -14.72 9.22
N PHE A 223 -27.40 -15.15 8.07
CA PHE A 223 -27.96 -16.28 7.32
C PHE A 223 -27.72 -17.58 8.07
N SER A 224 -28.76 -18.39 8.25
CA SER A 224 -28.65 -19.76 8.75
C SER A 224 -27.87 -20.66 7.79
N SER A 225 -27.40 -21.81 8.27
CA SER A 225 -26.67 -22.77 7.43
C SER A 225 -27.52 -23.29 6.25
N GLU A 226 -28.83 -23.44 6.45
CA GLU A 226 -29.75 -23.92 5.42
C GLU A 226 -29.96 -22.87 4.32
N GLU A 227 -30.14 -21.60 4.69
CA GLU A 227 -30.24 -20.48 3.74
C GLU A 227 -28.97 -20.30 2.93
N ARG A 228 -27.78 -20.42 3.56
CA ARG A 228 -26.48 -20.40 2.85
C ARG A 228 -26.38 -21.52 1.84
N SER A 229 -26.79 -22.75 2.19
CA SER A 229 -26.81 -23.89 1.27
C SER A 229 -27.79 -23.71 0.11
N ALA A 230 -28.98 -23.15 0.36
CA ALA A 230 -29.95 -22.82 -0.69
C ALA A 230 -29.42 -21.73 -1.64
N MET A 231 -28.76 -20.71 -1.11
CA MET A 231 -28.12 -19.65 -1.91
C MET A 231 -26.97 -20.20 -2.77
N LEU A 232 -26.11 -21.06 -2.22
CA LEU A 232 -25.03 -21.70 -2.96
C LEU A 232 -25.56 -22.60 -4.09
N LYS A 233 -26.65 -23.33 -3.85
CA LYS A 233 -27.32 -24.19 -4.85
C LYS A 233 -27.87 -23.35 -6.02
N ARG A 234 -28.51 -22.20 -5.72
CA ARG A 234 -28.98 -21.25 -6.75
C ARG A 234 -27.83 -20.59 -7.52
N ALA A 235 -26.76 -20.17 -6.84
CA ALA A 235 -25.58 -19.59 -7.48
C ALA A 235 -24.90 -20.58 -8.44
N LYS A 236 -24.76 -21.86 -8.03
CA LYS A 236 -24.19 -22.93 -8.87
C LYS A 236 -25.08 -23.26 -10.07
N ALA A 237 -26.40 -23.25 -9.91
CA ALA A 237 -27.34 -23.41 -11.03
C ALA A 237 -27.24 -22.25 -12.04
N HIS A 238 -27.19 -21.00 -11.56
CA HIS A 238 -27.01 -19.84 -12.42
C HIS A 238 -25.65 -19.87 -13.16
N ALA A 239 -24.56 -20.24 -12.48
CA ALA A 239 -23.25 -20.40 -13.11
C ALA A 239 -23.25 -21.47 -14.21
N ALA A 240 -23.99 -22.57 -14.03
CA ALA A 240 -24.17 -23.60 -15.06
C ALA A 240 -24.93 -23.07 -16.29
N VAL A 241 -26.01 -22.30 -16.08
CA VAL A 241 -26.77 -21.66 -17.18
C VAL A 241 -25.94 -20.62 -17.93
N VAL A 242 -25.17 -19.79 -17.22
CA VAL A 242 -24.25 -18.82 -17.83
C VAL A 242 -23.16 -19.52 -18.64
N LYS A 243 -22.62 -20.64 -18.13
CA LYS A 243 -21.61 -21.44 -18.86
C LYS A 243 -22.20 -22.08 -20.12
N ALA A 244 -23.43 -22.61 -20.06
CA ALA A 244 -24.12 -23.20 -21.21
C ALA A 244 -24.54 -22.17 -22.28
N ARG A 245 -24.62 -20.88 -21.92
CA ARG A 245 -24.94 -19.78 -22.85
C ARG A 245 -23.69 -19.12 -23.47
N LYS A 246 -22.50 -19.53 -23.06
CA LYS A 246 -21.21 -18.93 -23.47
C LYS A 246 -20.22 -19.96 -24.06
N GLY A 247 -20.75 -21.12 -24.47
CA GLY A 247 -20.09 -22.14 -25.27
C GLY A 247 -20.92 -22.44 -26.51
#